data_AF-A0A538NQR1-F1
#
_entry.id   AF-A0A538NQR1-F1
#
_cell.length_a   1.000
_cell.length_b   1.000
_cell.length_c   1.000
_cell.angle_alpha   90.00
_cell.angle_beta   90.00
_cell.angle_gamma   90.00
#
_symmetry.space_group_name_H-M   'P 1'
#
loop_
_entity.id
_entity.type
_entity.pdbx_description
1 polymer ?
#
loop_
_entity_poly.entity_id
_entity_poly.type
_entity_poly.pdbx_seq_one_letter_code
_entity_poly.pdbx_strand_id
1 'polypeptide(L)' 'MKRDRPIERFFVAMLVAVFMCNPLCNALAQDWAKERLNKSPRHGEWVDLKSGERTIKAFVVYPERKEKTPVVI' A
#
# COMPACT_ATOMS: atom_id res chain seq x y z
N MET A 1 -30.43 -12.39 -36.56
CA MET A 1 -29.23 -12.39 -35.69
C MET A 1 -29.69 -12.62 -34.25
N LYS A 2 -29.75 -13.88 -33.82
CA LYS A 2 -30.28 -14.27 -32.50
C LYS A 2 -29.12 -14.16 -31.51
N ARG A 3 -29.24 -13.25 -30.54
CA ARG A 3 -28.20 -12.96 -29.56
C ARG A 3 -28.01 -14.18 -28.66
N ASP A 4 -26.79 -14.72 -28.59
CA ASP A 4 -26.46 -15.89 -27.77
C ASP A 4 -26.33 -15.49 -26.29
N ARG A 5 -27.51 -15.28 -25.67
CA ARG A 5 -27.69 -14.94 -24.26
C ARG A 5 -26.88 -15.81 -23.28
N PRO A 6 -26.62 -17.12 -23.47
CA PRO A 6 -25.78 -17.88 -22.53
C PRO A 6 -24.32 -17.43 -22.56
N ILE A 7 -23.75 -17.19 -23.75
CA ILE A 7 -22.34 -16.78 -23.91
C ILE A 7 -22.13 -15.38 -23.31
N GLU A 8 -23.05 -14.45 -23.55
CA GLU A 8 -23.00 -13.12 -22.92
C GLU A 8 -23.06 -13.20 -21.39
N ARG A 9 -23.90 -14.09 -20.83
CA ARG A 9 -23.99 -14.30 -19.38
C ARG A 9 -22.72 -14.91 -18.80
N PHE A 10 -22.06 -15.82 -19.51
CA PHE A 10 -20.76 -16.36 -19.10
C PHE A 10 -19.68 -15.28 -19.08
N PHE A 11 -19.61 -14.45 -20.13
CA PHE A 11 -18.64 -13.35 -20.16
C PHE A 11 -18.91 -12.31 -19.07
N VAL A 12 -20.17 -11.96 -18.82
CA VAL A 12 -20.53 -11.04 -17.72
C VAL A 12 -20.18 -11.65 -16.36
N ALA A 13 -20.45 -12.93 -16.13
CA ALA A 13 -20.09 -13.60 -14.87
C ALA A 13 -18.57 -13.65 -14.67
N MET A 14 -17.79 -13.91 -15.73
CA MET A 14 -16.34 -13.89 -15.68
C MET A 14 -15.80 -12.49 -15.38
N LEU A 15 -16.36 -11.45 -16.02
CA LEU A 15 -15.97 -10.06 -15.79
C LEU A 15 -16.25 -9.61 -14.35
N VAL A 16 -17.41 -9.99 -13.80
CA VAL A 16 -17.77 -9.74 -12.40
C VAL A 16 -16.83 -10.48 -11.44
N ALA A 17 -16.49 -11.75 -11.73
CA ALA A 17 -15.55 -12.51 -10.91
C ALA A 17 -14.14 -11.90 -10.89
N VAL A 18 -13.65 -11.40 -12.03
CA VAL A 18 -12.35 -10.71 -12.12
C VAL A 18 -12.37 -9.39 -11.36
N PHE A 19 -13.45 -8.60 -11.48
CA PHE A 19 -13.60 -7.35 -10.73
C PHE A 19 -13.68 -7.58 -9.21
N MET A 20 -14.34 -8.64 -8.76
CA MET A 20 -14.50 -8.97 -7.33
C MET A 20 -13.26 -9.63 -6.72
N CYS A 21 -12.45 -10.35 -7.51
CA CYS A 21 -11.24 -11.04 -7.01
C CYS A 21 -10.06 -10.09 -6.77
N ASN A 22 -10.01 -8.96 -7.48
CA ASN A 22 -8.90 -8.01 -7.44
C ASN A 22 -8.65 -7.37 -6.05
N PRO A 23 -9.66 -6.84 -5.31
CA PRO A 23 -9.41 -6.21 -4.00
C PRO A 23 -9.00 -7.21 -2.90
N LEU A 24 -9.52 -8.45 -2.92
CA LEU A 24 -9.18 -9.47 -1.93
C LEU A 24 -7.72 -9.96 -2.06
N CYS A 25 -7.25 -10.19 -3.29
CA CYS A 25 -5.87 -10.62 -3.52
C CYS A 25 -4.84 -9.53 -3.17
N ASN A 26 -5.15 -8.26 -3.41
CA ASN A 26 -4.23 -7.16 -3.08
C ASN A 26 -4.10 -6.91 -1.58
N ALA A 27 -5.20 -7.04 -0.82
CA ALA A 27 -5.18 -6.83 0.63
C ALA A 27 -4.29 -7.86 1.36
N LEU A 28 -4.41 -9.14 0.99
CA LEU A 28 -3.61 -10.22 1.58
C LEU A 28 -2.15 -10.23 1.10
N ALA A 29 -1.87 -9.66 -0.08
CA ALA A 29 -0.53 -9.59 -0.62
C ALA A 29 0.41 -8.61 0.11
N GLN A 30 -0.09 -7.77 1.03
CA GLN A 30 0.72 -6.77 1.75
C GLN A 30 0.91 -7.06 3.25
N ASP A 31 0.27 -8.11 3.78
CA ASP A 31 0.34 -8.44 5.22
C ASP A 31 1.78 -8.75 5.66
N TRP A 32 2.52 -9.50 4.83
CA TRP A 32 3.94 -9.80 5.07
C TRP A 32 4.80 -8.53 5.08
N ALA A 33 4.45 -7.51 4.28
CA ALA A 33 5.20 -6.26 4.17
C ALA A 33 4.99 -5.41 5.43
N LYS A 34 3.75 -5.35 5.93
CA LYS A 34 3.42 -4.68 7.19
C LYS A 34 4.13 -5.34 8.37
N GLU A 35 4.11 -6.67 8.44
CA GLU A 35 4.81 -7.40 9.50
C GLU A 35 6.32 -7.16 9.47
N ARG A 36 6.93 -7.21 8.28
CA ARG A 36 8.35 -6.90 8.10
C ARG A 36 8.69 -5.47 8.52
N LEU A 37 7.86 -4.49 8.17
CA LEU A 37 8.05 -3.10 8.55
C LEU A 37 8.00 -2.94 10.08
N ASN A 38 7.01 -3.54 10.74
CA ASN A 38 6.86 -3.48 12.20
C ASN A 38 8.00 -4.19 12.95
N LYS A 39 8.60 -5.22 12.34
CA LYS A 39 9.77 -5.94 12.89
C LYS A 39 11.11 -5.31 12.53
N SER A 40 11.13 -4.25 11.72
CA SER A 40 12.36 -3.57 11.34
C SER A 40 13.06 -3.02 12.58
N PRO A 41 14.38 -3.24 12.75
CA PRO A 41 15.14 -2.68 13.86
C PRO A 41 15.34 -1.15 13.74
N ARG A 42 15.10 -0.58 12.55
CA ARG A 42 15.20 0.86 12.31
C ARG A 42 14.17 1.62 13.13
N HIS A 43 14.63 2.63 13.85
CA HIS A 43 13.77 3.52 14.62
C HIS A 43 12.99 4.45 13.68
N GLY A 44 11.66 4.31 13.68
CA GLY A 44 10.75 5.19 12.96
C GLY A 44 9.93 6.03 13.93
N GLU A 45 9.83 7.34 13.69
CA GLU A 45 9.04 8.24 14.52
C GLU A 45 8.24 9.25 13.68
N TRP A 46 7.12 9.72 14.24
CA TRP A 46 6.36 10.83 13.69
C TRP A 46 6.85 12.14 14.31
N VAL A 47 7.27 13.08 13.46
CA VAL A 47 7.76 14.40 13.86
C VAL A 47 6.84 15.47 13.29
N ASP A 48 6.44 16.40 14.15
CA ASP A 48 5.68 17.59 13.77
C ASP A 48 6.65 18.72 13.41
N LEU A 49 6.70 19.08 12.12
CA LEU A 49 7.52 20.14 11.58
C LEU A 49 6.69 21.41 11.40
N LYS A 50 7.09 22.51 12.04
CA LYS A 50 6.44 23.82 11.85
C LYS A 50 6.97 24.50 10.58
N SER A 51 6.06 24.88 9.69
CA SER A 51 6.35 25.61 8.46
C SER A 51 5.37 26.78 8.32
N GLY A 52 5.76 27.95 8.81
CA GLY A 52 4.86 29.12 8.93
C GLY A 52 3.69 28.81 9.86
N GLU A 53 2.47 29.04 9.37
CA GLU A 53 1.21 28.76 10.09
C GLU A 53 0.79 27.27 10.04
N ARG A 54 1.56 26.39 9.38
CA ARG A 54 1.19 24.98 9.17
C ARG A 54 2.11 24.04 9.94
N THR A 55 1.52 22.99 10.49
CA THR A 55 2.25 21.84 11.04
C THR A 55 2.22 20.69 10.04
N ILE A 56 3.39 20.24 9.61
CA ILE A 56 3.57 19.11 8.70
C ILE A 56 3.97 17.89 9.52
N LYS A 57 3.24 16.78 9.38
CA LYS A 57 3.62 15.50 10.00
C LYS A 57 4.53 14.73 9.06
N ALA A 58 5.76 14.50 9.49
CA ALA A 58 6.73 13.69 8.76
C ALA A 58 6.99 12.38 9.52
N PHE A 59 7.08 11.27 8.80
CA PHE A 59 7.56 10.01 9.37
C PHE A 59 9.04 9.85 9.02
N VAL A 60 9.89 9.84 10.04
CA VAL A 60 11.35 9.78 9.89
C VAL A 60 11.82 8.39 10.30
N VAL A 61 12.62 7.74 9.45
CA VAL A 61 13.25 6.44 9.75
C VAL A 61 14.76 6.61 9.81
N TYR A 62 15.34 6.35 10.98
CA TYR A 62 16.78 6.53 11.21
C TYR A 62 17.61 5.35 10.69
N PRO A 63 18.86 5.60 10.25
CA PRO A 63 19.80 4.56 9.89
C PRO A 63 20.34 3.85 11.14
N GLU A 64 20.75 2.60 11.01
CA GLU A 64 21.36 1.82 12.10
C GLU A 64 22.89 2.07 12.20
N ARG A 65 23.29 3.34 12.36
CA ARG A 65 24.70 3.74 12.44
C ARG A 65 24.85 5.08 13.17
N LYS A 66 26.05 5.32 13.70
CA LYS A 66 26.32 6.48 14.58
C LYS A 66 26.69 7.73 13.79
N GLU A 67 27.27 7.55 12.61
CA GLU A 67 27.77 8.63 11.78
C GLU A 67 26.62 9.31 11.03
N LYS A 68 26.83 10.58 10.66
CA LYS A 68 25.90 11.31 9.79
C LYS A 68 25.87 10.67 8.41
N THR A 69 24.68 10.48 7.85
CA THR A 69 24.51 9.77 6.58
C THR A 69 23.51 10.47 5.67
N PRO A 70 23.59 10.26 4.34
CA PRO A 70 22.67 10.87 3.40
C PRO A 70 21.21 10.49 3.67
N VAL A 71 20.31 11.43 3.43
CA VAL A 71 18.86 11.29 3.63
C VAL A 71 18.16 11.44 2.28
N VAL A 72 17.06 10.70 2.10
CA VAL A 72 16.13 10.84 0.98
C VAL A 72 14.81 11.35 1.52
N ILE A 73 14.21 12.34 0.84
CA ILE A 73 12.96 13.01 1.21
C ILE A 73 11.91 12.74 0.13
#